data_AF-A0A9E0CKQ1-F1
#
_entry.id   AF-A0A9E0CKQ1-F1
#
_cell.length_a   1.000
_cell.length_b   1.000
_cell.length_c   1.000
_cell.angle_alpha   90.00
_cell.angle_beta   90.00
_cell.angle_gamma   90.00
#
_symmetry.space_group_name_H-M   'P 1'
#
loop_
_entity.id
_entity.type
_entity.pdbx_description
1 polymer ?
#
loop_
_entity_poly.entity_id
_entity_poly.type
_entity_poly.pdbx_seq_one_letter_code
_entity_poly.pdbx_strand_id
1 'polypeptide(L)'
;MLQKAEFSMNRLSFSFSGKSPLLVGLYSALCAATFSVVAPHPWTSHLSTAVLVCLVLSAYYIRLEEQENSLTRCHMTYIIGSFWKGLVVLLFSLIFSLTFLLFSFQTGSLEISPLDPCMASGELSPCMSSFTDANKSGFRIASVIVIAPIILYFLFRMFRGLAYALKGQPPQ
;
A
#
# COMPACT_ATOMS: atom_id res chain seq x y z
N MET A 1 41.28 -30.14 -7.61
CA MET A 1 41.31 -29.36 -8.88
C MET A 1 39.89 -28.94 -9.23
N LEU A 2 39.38 -27.86 -8.65
CA LEU A 2 38.16 -27.20 -9.13
C LEU A 2 38.51 -25.72 -9.28
N GLN A 3 38.89 -25.40 -10.50
CA GLN A 3 39.42 -24.13 -10.95
C GLN A 3 38.27 -23.14 -11.06
N LYS A 4 38.09 -22.37 -9.98
CA LYS A 4 37.96 -20.91 -10.01
C LYS A 4 37.47 -20.35 -11.36
N ALA A 5 36.15 -20.38 -11.57
CA ALA A 5 35.50 -19.50 -12.53
C ALA A 5 35.46 -18.09 -11.89
N GLU A 6 36.62 -17.43 -11.88
CA GLU A 6 36.72 -15.98 -11.71
C GLU A 6 36.02 -15.35 -12.90
N PHE A 7 34.69 -15.25 -12.81
CA PHE A 7 33.90 -14.34 -13.61
C PHE A 7 34.32 -12.94 -13.17
N SER A 8 35.40 -12.48 -13.79
CA SER A 8 35.87 -11.12 -13.77
C SER A 8 34.78 -10.26 -14.39
N MET A 9 33.75 -9.95 -13.58
CA MET A 9 33.05 -8.69 -13.70
C MET A 9 34.11 -7.63 -13.49
N ASN A 10 34.73 -7.24 -14.60
CA ASN A 10 35.37 -5.96 -14.74
C ASN A 10 34.49 -4.98 -13.95
N ARG A 11 35.08 -4.50 -12.86
CA ARG A 11 34.61 -3.36 -12.09
C ARG A 11 34.48 -2.23 -13.10
N LEU A 12 33.33 -2.13 -13.74
CA LEU A 12 32.71 -0.86 -13.99
C LEU A 12 32.56 -0.27 -12.59
N SER A 13 33.61 0.43 -12.16
CA SER A 13 33.49 1.51 -11.21
C SER A 13 32.52 2.49 -11.86
N PHE A 14 31.23 2.17 -11.76
CA PHE A 14 30.16 3.11 -11.92
C PHE A 14 30.43 4.14 -10.85
N SER A 15 31.13 5.19 -11.26
CA SER A 15 31.17 6.45 -10.56
C SER A 15 29.72 6.85 -10.39
N PHE A 16 29.17 6.56 -9.20
CA PHE A 16 27.82 6.90 -8.79
C PHE A 16 27.73 8.41 -8.62
N SER A 17 27.79 9.12 -9.74
CA SER A 17 27.42 10.53 -9.84
C SER A 17 26.11 10.70 -10.61
N GLY A 18 25.37 9.61 -10.83
CA GLY A 18 24.14 9.63 -11.61
C GLY A 18 23.08 8.72 -10.98
N LYS A 19 21.97 9.35 -10.57
CA LYS A 19 20.66 8.76 -10.26
C LYS A 19 20.50 7.37 -10.89
N SER A 20 20.35 6.30 -10.11
CA SER A 20 20.09 4.99 -10.72
C SER A 20 18.67 5.00 -11.30
N PRO A 21 18.51 4.87 -12.63
CA PRO A 21 17.20 4.94 -13.28
C PRO A 21 16.24 3.87 -12.74
N LEU A 22 16.80 2.75 -12.26
CA LEU A 22 16.08 1.68 -11.57
C LEU A 22 15.34 2.17 -10.32
N LEU A 23 16.00 2.93 -9.42
CA LEU A 23 15.38 3.41 -8.18
C LEU A 23 14.25 4.39 -8.48
N VAL A 24 14.48 5.33 -9.38
CA VAL A 24 13.47 6.32 -9.79
C VAL A 24 12.27 5.61 -10.46
N GLY A 25 12.54 4.63 -11.32
CA GLY A 25 11.50 3.79 -11.93
C GLY A 25 10.67 3.03 -10.90
N LEU A 26 11.32 2.41 -9.90
CA LEU A 26 10.61 1.67 -8.87
C LEU A 26 9.72 2.57 -7.99
N TYR A 27 10.24 3.72 -7.55
CA TYR A 27 9.45 4.68 -6.75
C TYR A 27 8.29 5.28 -7.55
N SER A 28 8.49 5.61 -8.82
CA SER A 28 7.41 6.14 -9.67
C SER A 28 6.33 5.09 -9.94
N ALA A 29 6.71 3.83 -10.20
CA ALA A 29 5.77 2.72 -10.34
C ALA A 29 4.98 2.47 -9.05
N LEU A 30 5.65 2.50 -7.89
CA LEU A 30 4.99 2.37 -6.58
C LEU A 30 3.99 3.50 -6.32
N CYS A 31 4.35 4.75 -6.62
CA CYS A 31 3.44 5.88 -6.53
C CYS A 31 2.23 5.69 -7.45
N ALA A 32 2.46 5.36 -8.73
CA ALA A 32 1.40 5.18 -9.71
C ALA A 32 0.42 4.05 -9.31
N ALA A 33 0.94 2.92 -8.84
CA ALA A 33 0.13 1.84 -8.30
C ALA A 33 -0.67 2.31 -7.07
N THR A 34 -0.04 2.97 -6.12
CA THR A 34 -0.73 3.47 -4.92
C THR A 34 -1.91 4.39 -5.28
N PHE A 35 -1.74 5.32 -6.22
CA PHE A 35 -2.84 6.18 -6.69
C PHE A 35 -3.92 5.39 -7.42
N SER A 36 -3.54 4.40 -8.22
CA SER A 36 -4.48 3.60 -9.01
C SER A 36 -5.37 2.69 -8.14
N VAL A 37 -4.96 2.38 -6.89
CA VAL A 37 -5.80 1.65 -5.93
C VAL A 37 -7.05 2.43 -5.53
N VAL A 38 -6.99 3.77 -5.57
CA VAL A 38 -8.10 4.66 -5.17
C VAL A 38 -9.08 4.91 -6.32
N ALA A 39 -8.81 4.35 -7.51
CA ALA A 39 -9.71 4.50 -8.64
C ALA A 39 -11.09 3.89 -8.32
N PRO A 40 -12.20 4.55 -8.71
CA PRO A 40 -13.56 4.11 -8.39
C PRO A 40 -13.98 2.83 -9.13
N HIS A 41 -13.10 2.24 -9.93
CA HIS A 41 -13.39 1.07 -10.74
C HIS A 41 -12.73 -0.18 -10.11
N PRO A 42 -13.50 -1.22 -9.75
CA PRO A 42 -13.00 -2.36 -8.99
C PRO A 42 -11.91 -3.14 -9.72
N TRP A 43 -11.99 -3.27 -11.04
CA TRP A 43 -10.95 -3.93 -11.82
C TRP A 43 -9.60 -3.19 -11.76
N THR A 44 -9.64 -1.86 -11.67
CA THR A 44 -8.44 -1.03 -11.60
C THR A 44 -7.78 -1.18 -10.23
N SER A 45 -8.56 -1.26 -9.15
CA SER A 45 -8.01 -1.46 -7.80
C SER A 45 -7.39 -2.85 -7.63
N HIS A 46 -8.02 -3.91 -8.18
CA HIS A 46 -7.46 -5.26 -8.16
C HIS A 46 -6.17 -5.36 -8.96
N LEU A 47 -6.15 -4.84 -10.19
CA LEU A 47 -4.95 -4.83 -11.02
C LEU A 47 -3.83 -4.03 -10.35
N SER A 48 -4.15 -2.87 -9.80
CA SER A 48 -3.15 -2.05 -9.10
C SER A 48 -2.58 -2.75 -7.87
N THR A 49 -3.43 -3.46 -7.11
CA THR A 49 -2.98 -4.25 -5.97
C THR A 49 -2.03 -5.37 -6.41
N ALA A 50 -2.34 -6.07 -7.50
CA ALA A 50 -1.46 -7.08 -8.08
C ALA A 50 -0.10 -6.49 -8.51
N VAL A 51 -0.11 -5.34 -9.18
CA VAL A 51 1.12 -4.62 -9.55
C VAL A 51 1.92 -4.23 -8.32
N LEU A 52 1.28 -3.72 -7.26
CA LEU A 52 1.94 -3.34 -6.02
C LEU A 52 2.60 -4.55 -5.32
N VAL A 53 1.93 -5.70 -5.30
CA VAL A 53 2.52 -6.96 -4.82
C VAL A 53 3.74 -7.35 -5.65
N CYS A 54 3.64 -7.32 -6.98
CA CYS A 54 4.78 -7.60 -7.86
C CYS A 54 5.96 -6.66 -7.60
N LEU A 55 5.73 -5.35 -7.44
CA LEU A 55 6.78 -4.37 -7.15
C LEU A 55 7.47 -4.64 -5.80
N VAL A 56 6.71 -5.02 -4.77
CA VAL A 56 7.27 -5.41 -3.47
C VAL A 56 8.11 -6.69 -3.61
N LEU A 57 7.62 -7.70 -4.34
CA LEU A 57 8.38 -8.93 -4.62
C LEU A 57 9.67 -8.64 -5.40
N SER A 58 9.63 -7.76 -6.41
CA SER A 58 10.82 -7.31 -7.12
C SER A 58 11.81 -6.61 -6.19
N ALA A 59 11.33 -5.78 -5.25
CA ALA A 59 12.19 -5.14 -4.25
C ALA A 59 12.86 -6.18 -3.33
N TYR A 60 12.15 -7.25 -2.95
CA TYR A 60 12.74 -8.37 -2.21
C TYR A 60 13.83 -9.08 -3.02
N TYR A 61 13.54 -9.40 -4.29
CA TYR A 61 14.50 -10.07 -5.16
C TYR A 61 15.78 -9.25 -5.34
N ILE A 62 15.67 -7.97 -5.70
CA ILE A 62 16.82 -7.08 -5.88
C ILE A 62 17.62 -6.94 -4.57
N ARG A 63 16.95 -6.89 -3.42
CA ARG A 63 17.63 -6.81 -2.11
C ARG A 63 18.53 -8.02 -1.85
N LEU A 64 18.17 -9.21 -2.34
CA LEU A 64 18.93 -10.45 -2.12
C LEU A 64 20.22 -10.49 -2.94
N GLU A 65 20.23 -9.89 -4.14
CA GLU A 65 21.40 -9.88 -5.04
C GLU A 65 22.43 -8.79 -4.68
N GLU A 66 21.99 -7.74 -3.99
CA GLU A 66 22.79 -6.55 -3.71
C GLU A 66 23.69 -6.68 -2.46
N GLN A 67 24.87 -6.07 -2.51
CA GLN A 67 25.86 -6.09 -1.42
C GLN A 67 25.33 -5.42 -0.14
N GLU A 68 25.83 -5.84 1.03
CA GLU A 68 25.25 -5.49 2.34
C GLU A 68 25.20 -4.00 2.68
N ASN A 69 25.92 -3.15 1.95
CA ASN A 69 25.93 -1.70 2.14
C ASN A 69 25.68 -0.92 0.83
N SER A 70 25.10 -1.57 -0.20
CA SER A 70 24.79 -0.87 -1.44
C SER A 70 23.60 0.09 -1.24
N LEU A 71 23.66 1.25 -1.90
CA LEU A 71 22.58 2.24 -1.90
C LEU A 71 21.23 1.60 -2.29
N THR A 72 21.26 0.73 -3.31
CA THR A 72 20.10 -0.03 -3.78
C THR A 72 19.51 -0.88 -2.66
N ARG A 73 20.33 -1.64 -1.91
CA ARG A 73 19.86 -2.48 -0.80
C ARG A 73 19.19 -1.67 0.31
N CYS A 74 19.73 -0.49 0.64
CA CYS A 74 19.11 0.42 1.61
C CYS A 74 17.73 0.89 1.14
N HIS A 75 17.59 1.30 -0.12
CA HIS A 75 16.29 1.70 -0.69
C HIS A 75 15.28 0.55 -0.75
N MET A 76 15.70 -0.66 -1.17
CA MET A 76 14.80 -1.82 -1.16
C MET A 76 14.32 -2.16 0.25
N THR A 77 15.23 -2.12 1.23
CA THR A 77 14.88 -2.34 2.64
C THR A 77 13.89 -1.28 3.13
N TYR A 78 14.06 -0.02 2.74
CA TYR A 78 13.13 1.05 3.07
C TYR A 78 11.75 0.86 2.43
N ILE A 79 11.68 0.45 1.17
CA ILE A 79 10.42 0.17 0.46
C ILE A 79 9.68 -0.97 1.15
N ILE A 80 10.35 -2.09 1.38
CA ILE A 80 9.80 -3.26 2.08
C ILE A 80 9.30 -2.86 3.48
N GLY A 81 10.13 -2.15 4.24
CA GLY A 81 9.75 -1.68 5.58
C GLY A 81 8.58 -0.71 5.57
N SER A 82 8.45 0.13 4.54
CA SER A 82 7.31 1.03 4.37
C SER A 82 6.03 0.25 4.06
N PHE A 83 6.11 -0.81 3.24
CA PHE A 83 4.97 -1.67 2.97
C PHE A 83 4.43 -2.34 4.24
N TRP A 84 5.30 -2.98 5.04
CA TRP A 84 4.87 -3.64 6.29
C TRP A 84 4.33 -2.68 7.34
N LYS A 85 4.99 -1.55 7.54
CA LYS A 85 4.49 -0.51 8.45
C LYS A 85 3.16 0.07 7.94
N GLY A 86 2.98 0.20 6.63
CA GLY A 86 1.72 0.60 6.01
C GLY A 86 0.59 -0.41 6.28
N LEU A 87 0.88 -1.71 6.24
CA LEU A 87 -0.09 -2.75 6.63
C LEU A 87 -0.51 -2.62 8.10
N VAL A 88 0.43 -2.32 9.00
CA VAL A 88 0.11 -2.07 10.41
C VAL A 88 -0.81 -0.84 10.55
N VAL A 89 -0.54 0.25 9.83
CA VAL A 89 -1.41 1.44 9.80
C VAL A 89 -2.82 1.07 9.30
N LEU A 90 -2.93 0.29 8.21
CA LEU A 90 -4.20 -0.20 7.70
C LEU A 90 -4.98 -0.99 8.75
N LEU A 91 -4.33 -1.91 9.47
CA LEU A 91 -4.98 -2.69 10.53
C LEU A 91 -5.52 -1.80 11.64
N PHE A 92 -4.76 -0.82 12.11
CA PHE A 92 -5.23 0.14 13.12
C PHE A 92 -6.41 0.98 12.60
N SER A 93 -6.36 1.45 11.35
CA SER A 93 -7.44 2.20 10.73
C SER A 93 -8.72 1.37 10.57
N LEU A 94 -8.61 0.08 10.26
CA LEU A 94 -9.74 -0.85 10.21
C LEU A 94 -10.38 -1.03 11.59
N ILE A 95 -9.57 -1.23 12.63
CA ILE A 95 -10.07 -1.33 14.02
C ILE A 95 -10.80 -0.05 14.42
N PHE A 96 -10.23 1.12 14.12
CA PHE A 96 -10.85 2.40 14.46
C PHE A 96 -12.17 2.61 13.69
N SER A 97 -12.20 2.28 12.40
CA SER A 97 -13.42 2.34 11.59
C SER A 97 -14.51 1.40 12.09
N LEU A 98 -14.14 0.18 12.52
CA LEU A 98 -15.09 -0.76 13.09
C LEU A 98 -15.67 -0.23 14.41
N THR A 99 -14.82 0.26 15.31
CA THR A 99 -15.25 0.87 16.57
C THR A 99 -16.18 2.06 16.33
N PHE A 100 -15.88 2.90 15.33
CA PHE A 100 -16.75 4.01 14.93
C PHE A 100 -18.12 3.52 14.47
N LEU A 101 -18.19 2.51 13.61
CA LEU A 101 -19.46 1.94 13.15
C LEU A 101 -20.26 1.32 14.30
N LEU A 102 -19.62 0.54 15.17
CA LEU A 102 -20.27 -0.07 16.34
C LEU A 102 -20.84 0.98 17.29
N PHE A 103 -20.07 2.03 17.57
CA PHE A 103 -20.56 3.16 18.37
C PHE A 103 -21.72 3.89 17.71
N SER A 104 -21.66 4.04 16.38
CA SER A 104 -22.73 4.68 15.60
C SER A 104 -24.04 3.86 15.64
N PHE A 105 -23.95 2.53 15.61
CA PHE A 105 -25.09 1.64 15.85
C PHE A 105 -25.65 1.80 17.26
N GLN A 106 -24.79 1.79 18.29
CA GLN A 106 -25.24 1.89 19.69
C GLN A 106 -25.94 3.22 19.99
N THR A 107 -25.49 4.31 19.36
CA THR A 107 -26.06 5.65 19.53
C THR A 107 -27.30 5.89 18.66
N GLY A 108 -27.68 4.93 17.81
CA GLY A 108 -28.82 5.07 16.89
C GLY A 108 -28.57 6.01 15.72
N SER A 109 -27.30 6.37 15.44
CA SER A 109 -26.96 7.19 14.27
C SER A 109 -26.87 6.37 12.98
N LEU A 110 -26.82 5.04 13.08
CA LEU A 110 -27.05 4.11 11.97
C LEU A 110 -28.43 3.48 12.10
N GLU A 111 -29.22 3.53 11.03
CA GLU A 111 -30.58 3.01 10.97
C GLU A 111 -30.58 1.51 10.62
N ILE A 112 -31.13 0.68 11.51
CA ILE A 112 -31.28 -0.77 11.32
C ILE A 112 -32.64 -1.10 10.70
N SER A 113 -33.63 -0.21 10.79
CA SER A 113 -34.99 -0.42 10.29
C SER A 113 -35.10 -0.89 8.83
N PRO A 114 -34.19 -0.54 7.89
CA PRO A 114 -34.24 -1.09 6.53
C PRO A 114 -33.96 -2.60 6.45
N LEU A 115 -33.35 -3.21 7.48
CA LEU A 115 -33.00 -4.64 7.53
C LEU A 115 -34.11 -5.51 8.14
N ASP A 116 -35.03 -4.96 8.93
CA ASP A 116 -36.08 -5.70 9.66
C ASP A 116 -36.88 -6.69 8.81
N PRO A 117 -37.43 -6.31 7.62
CA PRO A 117 -38.19 -7.26 6.80
C PRO A 117 -37.31 -8.39 6.25
N CYS A 118 -36.03 -8.12 6.00
CA CYS A 118 -35.10 -9.12 5.50
C CYS A 118 -34.62 -10.08 6.58
N MET A 119 -34.39 -9.60 7.81
CA MET A 119 -34.06 -10.46 8.95
C MET A 119 -35.19 -11.44 9.24
N ALA A 120 -36.45 -11.02 9.09
CA ALA A 120 -37.61 -11.89 9.22
C ALA A 120 -37.68 -12.97 8.12
N SER A 121 -37.27 -12.64 6.89
CA SER A 121 -37.28 -13.57 5.75
C SER A 121 -36.07 -14.52 5.67
N GLY A 122 -34.98 -14.21 6.39
CA GLY A 122 -33.70 -14.92 6.27
C GLY A 122 -32.87 -14.54 5.03
N GLU A 123 -33.38 -13.69 4.14
CA GLU A 123 -32.68 -13.23 2.93
C GLU A 123 -32.22 -11.77 3.08
N LEU A 124 -30.93 -11.55 3.31
CA LEU A 124 -30.37 -10.20 3.51
C LEU A 124 -30.11 -9.43 2.20
N SER A 125 -29.95 -10.13 1.08
CA SER A 125 -29.59 -9.55 -0.23
C SER A 125 -30.50 -8.39 -0.67
N PRO A 126 -31.84 -8.51 -0.66
CA PRO A 126 -32.70 -7.45 -1.18
C PRO A 126 -32.68 -6.16 -0.34
N CYS A 127 -32.51 -6.25 0.99
CA CYS A 127 -32.48 -5.07 1.85
C CYS A 127 -31.11 -4.40 1.96
N MET A 128 -30.04 -5.04 1.49
CA MET A 128 -28.69 -4.51 1.63
C MET A 128 -28.52 -3.16 0.89
N SER A 129 -29.21 -3.00 -0.24
CA SER A 129 -29.22 -1.75 -1.01
C SER A 129 -29.85 -0.60 -0.20
N SER A 130 -31.08 -0.79 0.28
CA SER A 130 -31.81 0.17 1.13
C SER A 130 -31.04 0.52 2.40
N PHE A 131 -30.45 -0.48 3.06
CA PHE A 131 -29.62 -0.26 4.24
C PHE A 131 -28.36 0.55 3.93
N THR A 132 -27.70 0.26 2.81
CA THR A 132 -26.51 1.01 2.36
C THR A 132 -26.84 2.46 2.03
N ASP A 133 -27.98 2.70 1.39
CA ASP A 133 -28.42 4.05 1.04
C ASP A 133 -28.83 4.87 2.27
N ALA A 134 -29.56 4.27 3.21
CA ALA A 134 -29.93 4.92 4.48
C ALA A 134 -28.69 5.31 5.31
N ASN A 135 -27.67 4.45 5.30
CA ASN A 135 -26.47 4.61 6.13
C ASN A 135 -25.25 5.15 5.37
N LYS A 136 -25.46 5.68 4.16
CA LYS A 136 -24.40 6.10 3.23
C LYS A 136 -23.40 7.09 3.84
N SER A 137 -23.88 8.01 4.67
CA SER A 137 -23.02 9.00 5.35
C SER A 137 -22.06 8.33 6.33
N GLY A 138 -22.56 7.42 7.17
CA GLY A 138 -21.74 6.66 8.12
C GLY A 138 -20.69 5.81 7.41
N PHE A 139 -21.08 5.11 6.34
CA PHE A 139 -20.13 4.33 5.54
C PHE A 139 -19.09 5.18 4.83
N ARG A 140 -19.44 6.39 4.37
CA ARG A 140 -18.47 7.33 3.80
C ARG A 140 -17.43 7.75 4.84
N ILE A 141 -17.86 8.11 6.05
CA ILE A 141 -16.93 8.51 7.13
C ILE A 141 -16.02 7.34 7.52
N ALA A 142 -16.59 6.15 7.71
CA ALA A 142 -15.85 4.92 7.97
C ALA A 142 -14.80 4.64 6.89
N SER A 143 -15.18 4.79 5.61
CA SER A 143 -14.27 4.61 4.48
C SER A 143 -13.11 5.62 4.52
N VAL A 144 -13.38 6.89 4.85
CA VAL A 144 -12.34 7.92 4.97
C VAL A 144 -11.38 7.62 6.14
N ILE A 145 -11.90 7.15 7.27
CA ILE A 145 -11.11 6.71 8.42
C ILE A 145 -10.13 5.59 8.02
N VAL A 146 -10.57 4.65 7.19
CA VAL A 146 -9.70 3.57 6.70
C VAL A 146 -8.66 4.09 5.71
N ILE A 147 -9.11 4.80 4.68
CA ILE A 147 -8.29 5.10 3.50
C ILE A 147 -7.31 6.25 3.74
N ALA A 148 -7.73 7.32 4.41
CA ALA A 148 -6.93 8.55 4.51
C ALA A 148 -5.59 8.35 5.24
N PRO A 149 -5.51 7.68 6.40
CA PRO A 149 -4.23 7.47 7.09
C PRO A 149 -3.23 6.67 6.25
N ILE A 150 -3.72 5.68 5.50
CA ILE A 150 -2.90 4.81 4.65
C ILE A 150 -2.33 5.60 3.48
N ILE A 151 -3.18 6.34 2.76
CA ILE A 151 -2.74 7.16 1.63
C ILE A 151 -1.70 8.18 2.10
N LEU A 152 -2.00 8.92 3.17
CA LEU A 152 -1.07 9.92 3.71
C LEU A 152 0.27 9.29 4.12
N TYR A 153 0.23 8.13 4.78
CA TYR A 153 1.41 7.39 5.17
C TYR A 153 2.26 6.98 3.95
N PHE A 154 1.65 6.33 2.95
CA PHE A 154 2.38 5.88 1.76
C PHE A 154 2.91 7.05 0.93
N LEU A 155 2.14 8.12 0.74
CA LEU A 155 2.60 9.31 0.02
C LEU A 155 3.81 9.93 0.72
N PHE A 156 3.72 10.17 2.02
CA PHE A 156 4.82 10.73 2.79
C PHE A 156 6.09 9.87 2.66
N ARG A 157 5.97 8.54 2.82
CA ARG A 157 7.11 7.62 2.73
C ARG A 157 7.68 7.53 1.31
N MET A 158 6.84 7.49 0.28
CA MET A 158 7.29 7.39 -1.11
C MET A 158 7.98 8.67 -1.58
N PHE A 159 7.41 9.85 -1.29
CA PHE A 159 8.05 11.12 -1.63
C PHE A 159 9.39 11.31 -0.90
N ARG A 160 9.44 10.95 0.38
CA ARG A 160 10.70 10.98 1.15
C ARG A 160 11.73 10.02 0.55
N GLY A 161 11.35 8.77 0.28
CA GLY A 161 12.24 7.78 -0.35
C GLY A 161 12.76 8.22 -1.72
N LEU A 162 11.88 8.77 -2.56
CA LEU A 162 12.24 9.33 -3.86
C LEU A 162 13.19 10.52 -3.73
N ALA A 163 12.96 11.43 -2.77
CA ALA A 163 13.84 12.57 -2.53
C ALA A 163 15.27 12.13 -2.15
N TYR A 164 15.41 11.07 -1.33
CA TYR A 164 16.71 10.48 -1.02
C TYR A 164 17.36 9.81 -2.23
N ALA A 165 16.58 9.09 -3.04
CA ALA A 165 17.08 8.46 -4.26
C ALA A 165 17.59 9.48 -5.28
N LEU A 166 16.89 10.61 -5.44
CA LEU A 166 17.32 11.72 -6.31
C LEU A 166 18.59 12.40 -5.82
N LYS A 167 18.84 12.39 -4.51
CA LYS A 167 20.07 12.90 -3.88
C LYS A 167 21.19 11.86 -3.85
N GLY A 168 20.95 10.62 -4.27
CA GLY A 168 21.92 9.52 -4.19
C GLY A 168 22.28 9.14 -2.74
N GLN A 169 21.38 9.38 -1.79
CA GLN A 169 21.61 9.15 -0.37
C GLN A 169 20.74 7.99 0.14
N PRO A 170 21.23 7.17 1.09
CA PRO A 170 20.41 6.14 1.69
C PRO A 170 19.25 6.77 2.47
N PRO A 171 18.05 6.18 2.42
CA PRO A 171 16.91 6.70 3.15
C PRO A 171 17.08 6.44 4.66
N GLN A 172 16.85 7.48 5.45
CA GLN A 172 16.79 7.42 6.92
C GLN A 172 15.38 7.09 7.41
#